data_AF-A0A2N4YJ72-F1
#
_entry.id   AF-A0A2N4YJ72-F1
#
_cell.length_a   1.000
_cell.length_b   1.000
_cell.length_c   1.000
_cell.angle_alpha   90.00
_cell.angle_beta   90.00
_cell.angle_gamma   90.00
#
_symmetry.space_group_name_H-M   'P 1'
#
loop_
_entity.id
_entity.type
_entity.pdbx_description
1 polymer ?
#
loop_
_entity_poly.entity_id
_entity_poly.type
_entity_poly.pdbx_seq_one_letter_code
_entity_poly.pdbx_strand_id
1 'polypeptide(L)'
;MTTVRLTAAQAMVRWLANQQAEDGTRFIEGIWAIFGHGNVAGLGEALHGARDVFPTWRGHNEQTMAHTAIAYAKAQKRRKAMAVTTSIGPGATNVVTAAALAYVNRLPLLIIPGDVFANRAPDPVLQQVEDFADGTVSANDCFRPVSRYFDRITRPEHILTALPRALRVMTDPAECGPVTLAFCQDVQAEAYDYPESFFTPKVWRIRRPEPDQAELEAAIAAIKAAKAPVIVAGGGVIYSGAEAALAGFAAEHGIPVVETQAGKSALAHDHDLNFGPVGVTGASSANIICESADLVIGLGTRFQDFTTGSWSLFKNPARRILSINVQPYDAGKHGAISLVSDARVALERLGGAIKGLRFAAPDARLKADWAAAKAAVKAAPAAGNALPTDMQVVGAVQRASGPATIVMGAAGTMPGELHKIWDAAPGGYHMEYGFSCMGYEIAGALGIKMARPDADVVCMVGDGSYMMANSELATAVMMGLPFTVVITDNRGYGCINRLQKHTGGAPFNNLLDDAYHVNPSAIDFVAHAASMGARAVKAGSVAELEAKITELRGGEVPSVIVIDTDPGPSTAAGGTWWEVGVPEVSARAEVRAAREKFESAKEKQRLAD
;
A
#
# COMPACT_ATOMS: atom_id res chain seq x y z
N MET A 1 23.71 37.59 13.40
CA MET A 1 22.67 36.53 13.36
C MET A 1 22.97 35.60 14.51
N THR A 2 22.02 35.30 15.39
CA THR A 2 22.26 34.35 16.49
C THR A 2 22.36 32.94 15.93
N THR A 3 23.38 32.21 16.38
CA THR A 3 23.67 30.85 15.92
C THR A 3 23.79 29.91 17.12
N VAL A 4 23.50 28.63 16.90
CA VAL A 4 23.70 27.56 17.86
C VAL A 4 24.65 26.53 17.25
N ARG A 5 25.68 26.16 18.02
CA ARG A 5 26.68 25.17 17.59
C ARG A 5 26.17 23.77 17.90
N LEU A 6 25.99 22.94 16.87
CA LEU A 6 25.52 21.56 16.97
C LEU A 6 26.26 20.69 15.94
N THR A 7 26.35 19.39 16.18
CA THR A 7 26.72 18.46 15.09
C THR A 7 25.61 18.41 14.04
N ALA A 8 25.93 18.02 12.81
CA ALA A 8 24.92 17.91 11.75
C ALA A 8 23.80 16.92 12.12
N ALA A 9 24.14 15.80 12.78
CA ALA A 9 23.13 14.86 13.29
C ALA A 9 22.24 15.49 14.38
N GLN A 10 22.81 16.20 15.35
CA GLN A 10 22.04 16.91 16.38
C GLN A 10 21.11 17.96 15.78
N ALA A 11 21.58 18.72 14.80
CA ALA A 11 20.77 19.71 14.10
C ALA A 11 19.63 19.07 13.30
N MET A 12 19.88 17.96 12.59
CA MET A 12 18.84 17.22 11.88
C MET A 12 17.75 16.70 12.83
N VAL A 13 18.15 16.02 13.91
CA VAL A 13 17.19 15.46 14.90
C VAL A 13 16.37 16.57 15.56
N ARG A 14 17.02 17.65 16.00
CA ARG A 14 16.34 18.82 16.57
C ARG A 14 15.36 19.46 15.57
N TRP A 15 15.76 19.59 14.31
CA TRP A 15 14.92 20.17 13.28
C TRP A 15 13.67 19.30 13.04
N LEU A 16 13.85 17.98 12.86
CA LEU A 16 12.77 17.02 12.65
C LEU A 16 11.78 16.99 13.82
N ALA A 17 12.29 17.05 15.06
CA ALA A 17 11.46 17.07 16.26
C ALA A 17 10.51 18.28 16.34
N ASN A 18 10.86 19.38 15.67
CA ASN A 18 10.14 20.66 15.67
C ASN A 18 9.17 20.83 14.48
N GLN A 19 9.14 19.91 13.51
CA GLN A 19 8.25 20.04 12.35
C GLN A 19 6.86 19.50 12.66
N GLN A 20 5.83 20.31 12.40
CA GLN A 20 4.46 20.01 12.78
C GLN A 20 3.59 19.65 11.58
N ALA A 21 2.65 18.74 11.79
CA ALA A 21 1.49 18.53 10.92
C ALA A 21 0.41 19.58 11.21
N GLU A 22 -0.67 19.59 10.42
CA GLU A 22 -1.77 20.56 10.56
C GLU A 22 -2.50 20.52 11.90
N ASP A 23 -2.47 19.37 12.59
CA ASP A 23 -3.09 19.16 13.90
C ASP A 23 -2.20 19.65 15.07
N GLY A 24 -1.05 20.26 14.77
CA GLY A 24 -0.09 20.77 15.76
C GLY A 24 0.83 19.71 16.37
N THR A 25 0.63 18.43 16.03
CA THR A 25 1.53 17.34 16.42
C THR A 25 2.71 17.23 15.46
N ARG A 26 3.69 16.37 15.75
CA ARG A 26 4.86 16.20 14.89
C ARG A 26 4.51 15.55 13.54
N PHE A 27 5.12 16.03 12.45
CA PHE A 27 4.94 15.42 11.14
C PHE A 27 5.73 14.10 10.98
N ILE A 28 7.02 14.10 11.32
CA ILE A 28 7.84 12.89 11.40
C ILE A 28 7.75 12.35 12.83
N GLU A 29 6.86 11.41 13.11
CA GLU A 29 6.51 11.02 14.48
C GLU A 29 7.74 10.58 15.30
N GLY A 30 8.64 9.84 14.66
CA GLY A 30 9.91 9.38 15.20
C GLY A 30 10.73 8.69 14.11
N ILE A 31 11.75 7.94 14.53
CA ILE A 31 12.67 7.25 13.63
C ILE A 31 12.85 5.78 14.00
N TRP A 32 12.85 4.91 12.99
CA TRP A 32 13.30 3.54 13.11
C TRP A 32 14.80 3.44 12.88
N ALA A 33 15.52 2.72 13.73
CA ALA A 33 16.96 2.62 13.66
C ALA A 33 17.45 1.19 13.90
N ILE A 34 18.31 0.72 12.99
CA ILE A 34 19.33 -0.28 13.29
C ILE A 34 20.67 0.45 13.18
N PHE A 35 21.44 0.39 14.27
CA PHE A 35 22.72 1.07 14.37
C PHE A 35 23.86 0.19 13.89
N GLY A 36 24.72 0.77 13.06
CA GLY A 36 26.05 0.26 12.71
C GLY A 36 27.05 1.41 12.67
N HIS A 37 28.30 1.15 12.27
CA HIS A 37 29.32 2.21 12.23
C HIS A 37 28.89 3.40 11.32
N GLY A 38 28.04 3.13 10.33
CA GLY A 38 27.46 4.10 9.40
C GLY A 38 26.63 5.23 10.02
N ASN A 39 26.06 5.02 11.21
CA ASN A 39 25.11 5.97 11.81
C ASN A 39 25.17 6.04 13.34
N VAL A 40 25.78 5.08 14.03
CA VAL A 40 25.74 5.01 15.51
C VAL A 40 26.45 6.16 16.18
N ALA A 41 27.62 6.59 15.68
CA ALA A 41 28.44 7.58 16.35
C ALA A 41 27.87 9.01 16.22
N GLY A 42 27.24 9.32 15.08
CA GLY A 42 26.63 10.64 14.84
C GLY A 42 25.14 10.65 15.18
N LEU A 43 24.32 9.93 14.40
CA LEU A 43 22.87 9.86 14.62
C LEU A 43 22.51 9.17 15.94
N GLY A 44 23.20 8.10 16.33
CA GLY A 44 22.91 7.41 17.60
C GLY A 44 23.09 8.32 18.81
N GLU A 45 24.18 9.10 18.86
CA GLU A 45 24.40 10.12 19.91
C GLU A 45 23.32 11.21 19.90
N ALA A 46 22.98 11.75 18.71
CA ALA A 46 21.95 12.77 18.57
C ALA A 46 20.56 12.27 19.01
N LEU A 47 20.19 11.04 18.64
CA LEU A 47 18.91 10.42 18.97
C LEU A 47 18.82 10.08 20.45
N HIS A 48 19.91 9.57 21.05
CA HIS A 48 19.95 9.37 22.49
C HIS A 48 19.75 10.70 23.24
N GLY A 49 20.39 11.79 22.79
CA GLY A 49 20.20 13.13 23.36
C GLY A 49 18.78 13.68 23.24
N ALA A 50 18.05 13.30 22.19
CA ALA A 50 16.68 13.77 21.92
C ALA A 50 15.58 12.78 22.38
N ARG A 51 15.93 11.66 23.03
CA ARG A 51 15.03 10.52 23.29
C ARG A 51 13.72 10.86 24.01
N ASP A 52 13.72 11.89 24.85
CA ASP A 52 12.54 12.31 25.62
C ASP A 52 11.51 13.05 24.76
N VAL A 53 11.93 13.59 23.61
CA VAL A 53 11.06 14.31 22.69
C VAL A 53 10.89 13.57 21.37
N PHE A 54 11.91 12.91 20.84
CA PHE A 54 11.91 12.27 19.52
C PHE A 54 12.13 10.75 19.65
N PRO A 55 11.05 9.94 19.59
CA PRO A 55 11.14 8.51 19.77
C PRO A 55 12.04 7.84 18.73
N THR A 56 12.84 6.88 19.20
CA THR A 56 13.62 5.97 18.36
C THR A 56 13.14 4.54 18.61
N TRP A 57 12.73 3.85 17.54
CA TRP A 57 12.29 2.46 17.59
C TRP A 57 13.30 1.54 16.91
N ARG A 58 13.37 0.29 17.37
CA ARG A 58 14.23 -0.74 16.81
C ARG A 58 13.36 -1.83 16.18
N GLY A 59 13.62 -2.16 14.92
CA GLY A 59 13.13 -3.40 14.30
C GLY A 59 14.23 -4.47 14.23
N HIS A 60 13.96 -5.53 13.47
CA HIS A 60 14.90 -6.64 13.28
C HIS A 60 15.43 -6.74 11.85
N ASN A 61 14.88 -5.98 10.91
CA ASN A 61 15.36 -5.85 9.54
C ASN A 61 15.04 -4.44 9.00
N GLU A 62 15.94 -3.84 8.22
CA GLU A 62 15.77 -2.46 7.74
C GLU A 62 14.61 -2.30 6.75
N GLN A 63 14.34 -3.32 5.92
CA GLN A 63 13.17 -3.32 5.03
C GLN A 63 11.88 -3.27 5.84
N THR A 64 11.78 -4.09 6.89
CA THR A 64 10.55 -4.22 7.69
C THR A 64 10.32 -3.02 8.60
N MET A 65 11.37 -2.38 9.12
CA MET A 65 11.26 -1.07 9.76
C MET A 65 10.63 -0.03 8.83
N ALA A 66 11.06 -0.01 7.56
CA ALA A 66 10.48 0.87 6.55
C ALA A 66 9.05 0.50 6.18
N HIS A 67 8.71 -0.79 6.08
CA HIS A 67 7.32 -1.23 5.89
C HIS A 67 6.40 -0.76 7.02
N THR A 68 6.85 -0.84 8.28
CA THR A 68 6.13 -0.28 9.45
C THR A 68 5.90 1.22 9.29
N ALA A 69 6.94 1.98 8.94
CA ALA A 69 6.84 3.42 8.70
C ALA A 69 5.86 3.78 7.57
N ILE A 70 5.88 3.01 6.48
CA ILE A 70 4.99 3.20 5.32
C ILE A 70 3.53 2.92 5.71
N ALA A 71 3.29 1.83 6.43
CA ALA A 71 1.96 1.46 6.88
C ALA A 71 1.37 2.50 7.85
N TYR A 72 2.20 3.01 8.77
CA TYR A 72 1.84 4.12 9.64
C TYR A 72 1.42 5.35 8.83
N ALA A 73 2.24 5.77 7.87
CA ALA A 73 1.95 6.93 7.02
C ALA A 73 0.65 6.75 6.20
N LYS A 74 0.41 5.54 5.70
CA LYS A 74 -0.83 5.21 4.97
C LYS A 74 -2.06 5.24 5.88
N ALA A 75 -1.97 4.69 7.09
CA ALA A 75 -3.05 4.71 8.08
C ALA A 75 -3.37 6.14 8.55
N GLN A 76 -2.36 7.01 8.58
CA GLN A 76 -2.51 8.46 8.83
C GLN A 76 -2.93 9.27 7.59
N LYS A 77 -3.26 8.61 6.48
CA LYS A 77 -3.67 9.25 5.22
C LYS A 77 -2.65 10.29 4.72
N ARG A 78 -1.35 9.99 4.86
CA ARG A 78 -0.19 10.83 4.52
C ARG A 78 -0.02 12.12 5.34
N ARG A 79 -0.85 12.33 6.37
CA ARG A 79 -0.76 13.54 7.22
C ARG A 79 0.42 13.53 8.19
N LYS A 80 0.98 12.34 8.43
CA LYS A 80 2.19 12.11 9.19
C LYS A 80 3.01 11.02 8.51
N ALA A 81 4.29 10.98 8.84
CA ALA A 81 5.24 9.99 8.36
C ALA A 81 6.21 9.59 9.49
N MET A 82 7.10 8.66 9.19
CA MET A 82 8.21 8.26 10.05
C MET A 82 9.51 8.30 9.25
N ALA A 83 10.62 8.37 9.96
CA ALA A 83 11.95 8.22 9.38
C ALA A 83 12.50 6.80 9.60
N VAL A 84 13.47 6.42 8.79
CA VAL A 84 14.27 5.19 8.96
C VAL A 84 15.73 5.55 8.76
N THR A 85 16.59 5.15 9.69
CA THR A 85 18.05 5.22 9.53
C THR A 85 18.67 3.83 9.59
N THR A 86 19.74 3.68 8.82
CA THR A 86 20.49 2.44 8.65
C THR A 86 21.98 2.75 8.61
N SER A 87 22.83 1.75 8.85
CA SER A 87 24.25 1.85 8.52
C SER A 87 24.44 2.01 7.00
N ILE A 88 25.68 2.23 6.58
CA ILE A 88 26.08 2.16 5.16
C ILE A 88 25.95 0.74 4.60
N GLY A 89 25.98 0.60 3.28
CA GLY A 89 26.13 -0.68 2.59
C GLY A 89 24.91 -1.58 2.75
N PRO A 90 25.03 -2.79 3.33
CA PRO A 90 23.94 -3.75 3.38
C PRO A 90 22.70 -3.23 4.11
N GLY A 91 22.88 -2.48 5.20
CA GLY A 91 21.76 -1.89 5.95
C GLY A 91 20.97 -0.89 5.09
N ALA A 92 21.66 -0.12 4.26
CA ALA A 92 21.02 0.75 3.29
C ALA A 92 20.33 -0.02 2.16
N THR A 93 21.01 -0.98 1.53
CA THR A 93 20.44 -1.74 0.41
C THR A 93 19.21 -2.58 0.81
N ASN A 94 19.11 -2.99 2.08
CA ASN A 94 17.91 -3.66 2.61
C ASN A 94 16.65 -2.78 2.53
N VAL A 95 16.76 -1.46 2.52
CA VAL A 95 15.59 -0.54 2.48
C VAL A 95 15.09 -0.26 1.06
N VAL A 96 15.85 -0.61 0.02
CA VAL A 96 15.54 -0.23 -1.37
C VAL A 96 14.18 -0.75 -1.83
N THR A 97 13.84 -1.99 -1.48
CA THR A 97 12.53 -2.59 -1.77
C THR A 97 11.39 -1.80 -1.11
N ALA A 98 11.57 -1.37 0.13
CA ALA A 98 10.58 -0.57 0.85
C ALA A 98 10.47 0.86 0.28
N ALA A 99 11.59 1.44 -0.18
CA ALA A 99 11.57 2.70 -0.92
C ALA A 99 10.75 2.56 -2.22
N ALA A 100 10.98 1.51 -3.01
CA ALA A 100 10.18 1.23 -4.21
C ALA A 100 8.68 1.10 -3.89
N LEU A 101 8.34 0.37 -2.81
CA LEU A 101 6.98 0.21 -2.33
C LEU A 101 6.34 1.57 -2.00
N ALA A 102 7.02 2.41 -1.20
CA ALA A 102 6.57 3.75 -0.87
C ALA A 102 6.42 4.63 -2.11
N TYR A 103 7.34 4.53 -3.06
CA TYR A 103 7.33 5.29 -4.31
C TYR A 103 6.12 4.96 -5.17
N VAL A 104 5.87 3.65 -5.37
CA VAL A 104 4.74 3.15 -6.15
C VAL A 104 3.41 3.50 -5.50
N ASN A 105 3.32 3.44 -4.17
CA ASN A 105 2.11 3.81 -3.43
C ASN A 105 1.98 5.33 -3.15
N ARG A 106 3.00 6.13 -3.53
CA ARG A 106 3.12 7.57 -3.28
C ARG A 106 2.94 7.92 -1.79
N LEU A 107 3.66 7.20 -0.92
CA LEU A 107 3.58 7.36 0.53
C LEU A 107 4.82 8.07 1.08
N PRO A 108 4.67 8.99 2.04
CA PRO A 108 5.80 9.73 2.58
C PRO A 108 6.64 8.82 3.51
N LEU A 109 7.94 8.80 3.29
CA LEU A 109 8.93 8.08 4.07
C LEU A 109 10.25 8.85 4.01
N LEU A 110 10.86 9.14 5.15
CA LEU A 110 12.20 9.75 5.19
C LEU A 110 13.26 8.69 5.46
N ILE A 111 14.14 8.45 4.51
CA ILE A 111 15.22 7.45 4.59
C ILE A 111 16.54 8.21 4.79
N ILE A 112 17.26 7.87 5.86
CA ILE A 112 18.50 8.53 6.28
C ILE A 112 19.58 7.45 6.44
N PRO A 113 20.04 6.83 5.34
CA PRO A 113 21.10 5.82 5.42
C PRO A 113 22.44 6.51 5.69
N GLY A 114 23.31 5.87 6.46
CA GLY A 114 24.72 6.24 6.50
C GLY A 114 25.35 6.15 5.11
N ASP A 115 26.30 7.03 4.81
CA ASP A 115 27.06 7.00 3.55
C ASP A 115 28.57 7.01 3.81
N VAL A 116 29.37 6.91 2.75
CA VAL A 116 30.84 6.96 2.79
C VAL A 116 31.35 8.22 3.49
N PHE A 117 32.64 8.23 3.83
CA PHE A 117 33.26 9.45 4.36
C PHE A 117 33.33 10.51 3.27
N ALA A 118 32.78 11.70 3.53
CA ALA A 118 32.81 12.79 2.58
C ALA A 118 34.26 13.23 2.27
N ASN A 119 35.14 13.17 3.29
CA ASN A 119 36.55 13.51 3.15
C ASN A 119 37.42 12.41 2.51
N ARG A 120 36.90 11.19 2.37
CA ARG A 120 37.58 10.01 1.82
C ARG A 120 38.88 9.59 2.50
N ALA A 121 39.22 10.16 3.66
CA ALA A 121 40.45 9.83 4.37
C ALA A 121 40.57 8.34 4.74
N PRO A 122 39.50 7.63 5.13
CA PRO A 122 39.56 6.20 5.43
C PRO A 122 39.18 5.31 4.23
N ASP A 123 39.11 5.84 3.01
CA ASP A 123 38.64 5.06 1.86
C ASP A 123 39.57 3.87 1.55
N PRO A 124 39.01 2.71 1.15
CA PRO A 124 37.58 2.38 1.24
C PRO A 124 37.18 2.10 2.70
N VAL A 125 36.09 2.71 3.16
CA VAL A 125 35.54 2.37 4.48
C VAL A 125 34.87 0.98 4.41
N LEU A 126 34.86 0.25 5.52
CA LEU A 126 34.08 -0.98 5.65
C LEU A 126 32.64 -0.76 5.14
N GLN A 127 32.08 -1.73 4.40
CA GLN A 127 30.74 -1.66 3.78
C GLN A 127 30.56 -0.64 2.63
N GLN A 128 31.62 0.04 2.17
CA GLN A 128 31.61 0.83 0.93
C GLN A 128 31.61 -0.08 -0.30
N VAL A 129 30.87 0.32 -1.34
CA VAL A 129 31.02 -0.27 -2.68
C VAL A 129 32.24 0.36 -3.34
N GLU A 130 33.23 -0.45 -3.71
CA GLU A 130 34.40 -0.01 -4.46
C GLU A 130 34.11 -0.09 -5.96
N ASP A 131 33.87 1.06 -6.59
CA ASP A 131 33.73 1.17 -8.04
C ASP A 131 35.07 1.63 -8.65
N PHE A 132 35.63 0.81 -9.54
CA PHE A 132 36.93 1.08 -10.18
C PHE A 132 36.87 2.16 -11.26
N ALA A 133 35.69 2.52 -11.74
CA ALA A 133 35.47 3.52 -12.78
C ALA A 133 34.99 4.87 -12.21
N ASP A 134 34.28 4.87 -11.08
CA ASP A 134 33.71 6.07 -10.47
C ASP A 134 33.77 6.06 -8.93
N GLY A 135 34.77 6.75 -8.37
CA GLY A 135 34.94 6.90 -6.93
C GLY A 135 33.87 7.73 -6.20
N THR A 136 32.81 8.19 -6.89
CA THR A 136 31.67 8.89 -6.28
C THR A 136 30.46 7.98 -6.03
N VAL A 137 30.45 6.78 -6.62
CA VAL A 137 29.37 5.80 -6.44
C VAL A 137 29.41 5.23 -5.04
N SER A 138 28.25 5.14 -4.40
CA SER A 138 28.06 4.40 -3.16
C SER A 138 26.84 3.49 -3.25
N ALA A 139 26.72 2.57 -2.29
CA ALA A 139 25.54 1.70 -2.19
C ALA A 139 24.24 2.52 -2.25
N ASN A 140 24.22 3.73 -1.70
CA ASN A 140 23.03 4.57 -1.65
C ASN A 140 22.56 5.09 -3.02
N ASP A 141 23.37 5.03 -4.08
CA ASP A 141 22.91 5.43 -5.42
C ASP A 141 21.78 4.54 -5.96
N CYS A 142 21.59 3.33 -5.40
CA CYS A 142 20.44 2.47 -5.68
C CYS A 142 19.08 3.08 -5.27
N PHE A 143 19.06 4.09 -4.40
CA PHE A 143 17.83 4.79 -4.03
C PHE A 143 17.36 5.81 -5.06
N ARG A 144 18.23 6.30 -5.94
CA ARG A 144 17.89 7.32 -6.94
C ARG A 144 16.63 6.98 -7.76
N PRO A 145 16.45 5.78 -8.32
CA PRO A 145 15.24 5.44 -9.09
C PRO A 145 13.97 5.29 -8.23
N VAL A 146 14.11 5.12 -6.91
CA VAL A 146 13.02 4.78 -5.98
C VAL A 146 12.81 5.85 -4.92
N SER A 147 13.35 7.05 -5.12
CA SER A 147 13.15 8.23 -4.26
C SER A 147 12.64 9.40 -5.09
N ARG A 148 11.61 10.09 -4.57
CA ARG A 148 11.11 11.35 -5.15
C ARG A 148 12.11 12.48 -5.04
N TYR A 149 12.95 12.41 -4.01
CA TYR A 149 14.10 13.27 -3.83
C TYR A 149 15.22 12.46 -3.19
N PHE A 150 16.38 12.48 -3.83
CA PHE A 150 17.62 11.93 -3.32
C PHE A 150 18.62 13.07 -3.15
N ASP A 151 19.30 13.11 -2.01
CA ASP A 151 20.44 13.98 -1.78
C ASP A 151 21.52 13.26 -0.97
N ARG A 152 22.78 13.69 -1.14
CA ARG A 152 23.92 13.20 -0.37
C ARG A 152 24.49 14.34 0.47
N ILE A 153 24.42 14.17 1.79
CA ILE A 153 24.83 15.15 2.78
C ILE A 153 26.32 14.96 3.03
N THR A 154 27.14 15.69 2.27
CA THR A 154 28.61 15.69 2.36
C THR A 154 29.20 16.87 3.14
N ARG A 155 28.37 17.80 3.63
CA ARG A 155 28.76 18.90 4.52
C ARG A 155 27.65 19.21 5.53
N PRO A 156 27.95 19.72 6.73
CA PRO A 156 26.95 20.00 7.77
C PRO A 156 25.84 20.93 7.30
N GLU A 157 26.18 22.03 6.61
CA GLU A 157 25.25 23.05 6.17
C GLU A 157 24.27 22.58 5.07
N HIS A 158 24.52 21.44 4.40
CA HIS A 158 23.60 20.90 3.39
C HIS A 158 22.20 20.60 3.97
N ILE A 159 22.11 20.28 5.27
CA ILE A 159 20.82 19.98 5.90
C ILE A 159 19.88 21.21 5.92
N LEU A 160 20.43 22.43 5.83
CA LEU A 160 19.66 23.68 5.79
C LEU A 160 18.70 23.73 4.59
N THR A 161 19.11 23.14 3.46
CA THR A 161 18.30 23.08 2.23
C THR A 161 17.65 21.72 2.02
N ALA A 162 18.35 20.63 2.39
CA ALA A 162 17.87 19.28 2.15
C ALA A 162 16.61 18.95 2.97
N LEU A 163 16.57 19.33 4.26
CA LEU A 163 15.44 19.01 5.15
C LEU A 163 14.14 19.73 4.75
N PRO A 164 14.12 21.06 4.50
CA PRO A 164 12.91 21.71 4.00
C PRO A 164 12.44 21.16 2.64
N ARG A 165 13.37 20.80 1.75
CA ARG A 165 13.02 20.20 0.46
C ARG A 165 12.43 18.80 0.63
N ALA A 166 12.96 18.00 1.55
CA ALA A 166 12.45 16.68 1.90
C ALA A 166 10.99 16.75 2.35
N LEU A 167 10.68 17.62 3.32
CA LEU A 167 9.30 17.73 3.80
C LEU A 167 8.36 18.32 2.76
N ARG A 168 8.81 19.30 1.95
CA ARG A 168 8.01 19.81 0.82
C ARG A 168 7.60 18.66 -0.11
N VAL A 169 8.54 17.78 -0.48
CA VAL A 169 8.26 16.63 -1.35
C VAL A 169 7.29 15.65 -0.69
N MET A 170 7.52 15.30 0.58
CA MET A 170 6.65 14.37 1.31
C MET A 170 5.23 14.90 1.53
N THR A 171 5.04 16.21 1.63
CA THR A 171 3.73 16.83 1.90
C THR A 171 2.99 17.30 0.64
N ASP A 172 3.65 17.30 -0.51
CA ASP A 172 3.04 17.71 -1.77
C ASP A 172 2.16 16.57 -2.32
N PRO A 173 0.86 16.78 -2.58
CA PRO A 173 -0.05 15.72 -2.99
C PRO A 173 0.33 15.06 -4.33
N ALA A 174 1.01 15.78 -5.23
CA ALA A 174 1.44 15.26 -6.54
C ALA A 174 2.81 14.56 -6.47
N GLU A 175 3.74 15.12 -5.70
CA GLU A 175 5.12 14.63 -5.58
C GLU A 175 5.34 13.63 -4.44
N CYS A 176 4.35 13.44 -3.56
CA CYS A 176 4.46 12.61 -2.35
C CYS A 176 5.09 11.24 -2.64
N GLY A 177 6.06 10.88 -1.82
CA GLY A 177 6.76 9.61 -1.88
C GLY A 177 8.00 9.61 -0.97
N PRO A 178 8.84 8.57 -1.08
CA PRO A 178 10.05 8.43 -0.27
C PRO A 178 11.08 9.49 -0.63
N VAL A 179 11.78 9.98 0.38
CA VAL A 179 12.93 10.88 0.26
C VAL A 179 14.13 10.20 0.91
N THR A 180 15.28 10.21 0.22
CA THR A 180 16.53 9.67 0.75
C THR A 180 17.54 10.79 0.94
N LEU A 181 18.01 10.96 2.18
CA LEU A 181 19.11 11.86 2.52
C LEU A 181 20.29 11.01 2.99
N ALA A 182 21.14 10.61 2.05
CA ALA A 182 22.31 9.78 2.34
C ALA A 182 23.35 10.58 3.12
N PHE A 183 23.62 10.17 4.36
CA PHE A 183 24.31 11.01 5.34
C PHE A 183 25.72 10.49 5.62
N CYS A 184 26.73 11.15 5.05
CA CYS A 184 28.15 10.78 5.22
C CYS A 184 28.53 10.68 6.70
N GLN A 185 29.19 9.59 7.06
CA GLN A 185 29.49 9.20 8.45
C GLN A 185 30.24 10.26 9.25
N ASP A 186 31.28 10.84 8.65
CA ASP A 186 32.06 11.95 9.21
C ASP A 186 31.19 13.19 9.41
N VAL A 187 30.42 13.55 8.38
CA VAL A 187 29.58 14.75 8.38
C VAL A 187 28.54 14.71 9.49
N GLN A 188 27.99 13.55 9.84
CA GLN A 188 27.06 13.41 10.96
C GLN A 188 27.62 13.97 12.27
N ALA A 189 28.94 13.81 12.49
CA ALA A 189 29.64 14.23 13.71
C ALA A 189 30.25 15.64 13.63
N GLU A 190 30.34 16.24 12.43
CA GLU A 190 30.89 17.57 12.24
C GLU A 190 29.97 18.67 12.80
N ALA A 191 30.57 19.62 13.51
CA ALA A 191 29.86 20.75 14.12
C ALA A 191 29.78 21.97 13.18
N TYR A 192 28.63 22.64 13.19
CA TYR A 192 28.38 23.86 12.44
C TYR A 192 27.57 24.86 13.29
N ASP A 193 27.76 26.15 13.02
CA ASP A 193 27.02 27.22 13.68
C ASP A 193 25.71 27.49 12.92
N TYR A 194 24.66 26.76 13.28
CA TYR A 194 23.36 26.85 12.62
C TYR A 194 22.61 28.12 13.04
N PRO A 195 21.93 28.83 12.12
CA PRO A 195 21.09 29.96 12.50
C PRO A 195 19.92 29.48 13.36
N GLU A 196 19.64 30.16 14.48
CA GLU A 196 18.55 29.76 15.39
C GLU A 196 17.18 29.70 14.68
N SER A 197 16.96 30.57 13.69
CA SER A 197 15.76 30.60 12.86
C SER A 197 15.51 29.32 12.06
N PHE A 198 16.53 28.48 11.85
CA PHE A 198 16.36 27.18 11.20
C PHE A 198 15.48 26.24 12.03
N PHE A 199 15.52 26.36 13.36
CA PHE A 199 14.79 25.49 14.28
C PHE A 199 13.40 26.01 14.65
N THR A 200 12.98 27.15 14.06
CA THR A 200 11.62 27.68 14.25
C THR A 200 10.60 26.63 13.82
N PRO A 201 9.62 26.27 14.69
CA PRO A 201 8.58 25.32 14.34
C PRO A 201 7.83 25.75 13.08
N LYS A 202 7.56 24.78 12.21
CA LYS A 202 6.82 25.01 10.97
C LYS A 202 5.72 23.97 10.83
N VAL A 203 4.52 24.45 10.52
CA VAL A 203 3.37 23.62 10.14
C VAL A 203 3.46 23.30 8.66
N TRP A 204 3.47 22.02 8.34
CA TRP A 204 3.45 21.49 6.98
C TRP A 204 2.01 21.14 6.59
N ARG A 205 1.50 21.86 5.59
CA ARG A 205 0.13 21.73 5.11
C ARG A 205 0.07 20.92 3.83
N ILE A 206 -0.92 20.03 3.72
CA ILE A 206 -1.18 19.34 2.45
C ILE A 206 -2.11 20.24 1.64
N ARG A 207 -1.57 20.84 0.58
CA ARG A 207 -2.33 21.73 -0.30
C ARG A 207 -3.47 20.97 -0.99
N ARG A 208 -4.55 21.69 -1.29
CA ARG A 208 -5.67 21.22 -2.12
C ARG A 208 -5.73 22.06 -3.39
N PRO A 209 -5.11 21.62 -4.50
CA PRO A 209 -5.14 22.40 -5.74
C PRO A 209 -6.58 22.55 -6.26
N GLU A 210 -6.90 23.76 -6.68
CA GLU A 210 -8.14 24.10 -7.41
C GLU A 210 -7.99 23.73 -8.88
N PRO A 211 -9.09 23.33 -9.57
CA PRO A 211 -9.04 23.02 -10.99
C PRO A 211 -8.83 24.28 -11.83
N ASP A 212 -8.18 24.12 -12.99
CA ASP A 212 -8.23 25.12 -14.05
C ASP A 212 -9.68 25.28 -14.55
N GLN A 213 -10.05 26.52 -14.87
CA GLN A 213 -11.43 26.84 -15.24
C GLN A 213 -11.86 26.16 -16.55
N ALA A 214 -10.98 26.06 -17.56
CA ALA A 214 -11.31 25.42 -18.82
C ALA A 214 -11.42 23.88 -18.68
N GLU A 215 -10.54 23.27 -17.87
CA GLU A 215 -10.66 21.85 -17.51
C GLU A 215 -11.98 21.56 -16.78
N LEU A 216 -12.35 22.43 -15.83
CA LEU A 216 -13.61 22.32 -15.09
C LEU A 216 -14.83 22.41 -16.03
N GLU A 217 -14.83 23.36 -16.96
CA GLU A 217 -15.91 23.50 -17.95
C GLU A 217 -16.02 22.28 -18.87
N ALA A 218 -14.89 21.72 -19.31
CA ALA A 218 -14.87 20.49 -20.10
C ALA A 218 -15.41 19.29 -19.32
N ALA A 219 -15.04 19.15 -18.04
CA ALA A 219 -15.55 18.12 -17.15
C ALA A 219 -17.07 18.25 -16.93
N ILE A 220 -17.56 19.47 -16.67
CA ILE A 220 -19.00 19.76 -16.51
C ILE A 220 -19.76 19.38 -17.79
N ALA A 221 -19.25 19.78 -18.96
CA ALA A 221 -19.87 19.47 -20.24
C ALA A 221 -19.92 17.95 -20.50
N ALA A 222 -18.86 17.23 -20.14
CA ALA A 222 -18.82 15.77 -20.27
C ALA A 222 -19.85 15.08 -19.37
N ILE A 223 -19.96 15.51 -18.11
CA ILE A 223 -20.94 14.94 -17.17
C ILE A 223 -22.38 15.23 -17.63
N LYS A 224 -22.67 16.47 -18.05
CA LYS A 224 -24.02 16.84 -18.55
C LYS A 224 -24.44 16.07 -19.80
N ALA A 225 -23.49 15.64 -20.62
CA ALA A 225 -23.76 14.87 -21.84
C ALA A 225 -23.87 13.35 -21.61
N ALA A 226 -23.44 12.85 -20.44
CA ALA A 226 -23.47 11.43 -20.13
C ALA A 226 -24.89 10.90 -19.95
N LYS A 227 -25.08 9.61 -20.18
CA LYS A 227 -26.33 8.88 -19.94
C LYS A 227 -26.17 7.81 -18.87
N ALA A 228 -24.99 7.19 -18.81
CA ALA A 228 -24.64 6.13 -17.87
C ALA A 228 -23.23 6.35 -17.30
N PRO A 229 -23.01 7.42 -16.50
CA PRO A 229 -21.72 7.67 -15.87
C PRO A 229 -21.43 6.67 -14.75
N VAL A 230 -20.15 6.39 -14.52
CA VAL A 230 -19.66 5.62 -13.35
C VAL A 230 -18.44 6.31 -12.73
N ILE A 231 -18.36 6.35 -11.40
CA ILE A 231 -17.18 6.82 -10.67
C ILE A 231 -16.28 5.64 -10.32
N VAL A 232 -15.02 5.69 -10.74
CA VAL A 232 -13.96 4.78 -10.29
C VAL A 232 -13.18 5.47 -9.16
N ALA A 233 -13.50 5.11 -7.92
CA ALA A 233 -12.90 5.70 -6.72
C ALA A 233 -11.50 5.10 -6.45
N GLY A 234 -10.49 5.97 -6.50
CA GLY A 234 -9.10 5.67 -6.18
C GLY A 234 -8.71 6.04 -4.75
N GLY A 235 -7.46 5.70 -4.37
CA GLY A 235 -6.91 6.08 -3.06
C GLY A 235 -6.81 7.59 -2.85
N GLY A 236 -6.80 8.39 -3.93
CA GLY A 236 -6.85 9.85 -3.85
C GLY A 236 -8.10 10.38 -3.14
N VAL A 237 -9.22 9.63 -3.15
CA VAL A 237 -10.42 9.99 -2.37
C VAL A 237 -10.11 9.98 -0.87
N ILE A 238 -9.43 8.93 -0.40
CA ILE A 238 -9.07 8.76 1.02
C ILE A 238 -8.03 9.80 1.44
N TYR A 239 -6.98 10.00 0.64
CA TYR A 239 -5.93 10.98 0.96
C TYR A 239 -6.45 12.42 0.95
N SER A 240 -7.40 12.72 0.07
CA SER A 240 -8.11 14.00 0.05
C SER A 240 -9.07 14.15 1.24
N GLY A 241 -9.45 13.10 1.96
CA GLY A 241 -10.55 13.18 2.92
C GLY A 241 -11.89 13.53 2.24
N ALA A 242 -12.10 12.99 1.04
CA ALA A 242 -13.25 13.26 0.17
C ALA A 242 -14.40 12.27 0.36
N GLU A 243 -14.35 11.37 1.34
CA GLU A 243 -15.31 10.28 1.51
C GLU A 243 -16.76 10.79 1.63
N ALA A 244 -16.98 11.80 2.48
CA ALA A 244 -18.31 12.42 2.64
C ALA A 244 -18.77 13.18 1.38
N ALA A 245 -17.85 13.86 0.70
CA ALA A 245 -18.15 14.56 -0.55
C ALA A 245 -18.52 13.58 -1.67
N LEU A 246 -17.83 12.43 -1.75
CA LEU A 246 -18.13 11.36 -2.70
C LEU A 246 -19.51 10.75 -2.42
N ALA A 247 -19.81 10.45 -1.16
CA ALA A 247 -21.11 9.92 -0.76
C ALA A 247 -22.25 10.87 -1.14
N GLY A 248 -22.11 12.17 -0.81
CA GLY A 248 -23.09 13.20 -1.15
C GLY A 248 -23.26 13.38 -2.66
N PHE A 249 -22.17 13.50 -3.40
CA PHE A 249 -22.19 13.68 -4.85
C PHE A 249 -22.82 12.48 -5.56
N ALA A 250 -22.46 11.26 -5.17
CA ALA A 250 -23.06 10.05 -5.71
C ALA A 250 -24.57 10.02 -5.44
N ALA A 251 -24.99 10.24 -4.20
CA ALA A 251 -26.39 10.18 -3.79
C ALA A 251 -27.27 11.26 -4.46
N GLU A 252 -26.78 12.49 -4.57
CA GLU A 252 -27.50 13.61 -5.20
C GLU A 252 -27.74 13.36 -6.69
N HIS A 253 -26.70 12.90 -7.39
CA HIS A 253 -26.74 12.74 -8.85
C HIS A 253 -27.12 11.33 -9.30
N GLY A 254 -27.21 10.34 -8.40
CA GLY A 254 -27.53 8.96 -8.74
C GLY A 254 -26.43 8.24 -9.53
N ILE A 255 -25.16 8.62 -9.33
CA ILE A 255 -24.03 8.05 -10.09
C ILE A 255 -23.45 6.84 -9.32
N PRO A 256 -23.36 5.63 -9.92
CA PRO A 256 -22.72 4.49 -9.30
C PRO A 256 -21.23 4.73 -9.02
N VAL A 257 -20.78 4.21 -7.89
CA VAL A 257 -19.38 4.20 -7.47
C VAL A 257 -18.87 2.77 -7.47
N VAL A 258 -17.71 2.57 -8.09
CA VAL A 258 -16.92 1.35 -8.00
C VAL A 258 -15.55 1.68 -7.42
N GLU A 259 -14.93 0.73 -6.72
CA GLU A 259 -13.71 0.98 -5.95
C GLU A 259 -12.49 0.25 -6.53
N THR A 260 -11.36 0.94 -6.57
CA THR A 260 -10.05 0.30 -6.77
C THR A 260 -9.54 -0.30 -5.47
N GLN A 261 -8.49 -1.12 -5.53
CA GLN A 261 -7.78 -1.61 -4.35
C GLN A 261 -7.39 -0.51 -3.35
N ALA A 262 -6.88 0.62 -3.87
CA ALA A 262 -6.47 1.75 -3.04
C ALA A 262 -7.65 2.63 -2.56
N GLY A 263 -8.77 2.61 -3.28
CA GLY A 263 -9.97 3.38 -2.95
C GLY A 263 -11.01 2.59 -2.14
N LYS A 264 -10.82 1.28 -1.98
CA LYS A 264 -11.73 0.43 -1.20
C LYS A 264 -11.89 0.97 0.20
N SER A 265 -13.13 0.98 0.69
CA SER A 265 -13.56 1.61 1.95
C SER A 265 -13.59 3.15 1.98
N ALA A 266 -13.42 3.83 0.84
CA ALA A 266 -13.74 5.26 0.75
C ALA A 266 -15.25 5.52 0.86
N LEU A 267 -16.06 4.51 0.52
CA LEU A 267 -17.50 4.48 0.70
C LEU A 267 -17.86 3.16 1.40
N ALA A 268 -18.86 3.18 2.28
CA ALA A 268 -19.29 1.97 2.97
C ALA A 268 -19.78 0.91 1.96
N HIS A 269 -19.52 -0.37 2.23
CA HIS A 269 -19.89 -1.46 1.32
C HIS A 269 -21.41 -1.59 1.09
N ASP A 270 -22.21 -1.15 2.05
CA ASP A 270 -23.68 -1.21 2.07
C ASP A 270 -24.33 0.03 1.48
N HIS A 271 -23.58 1.10 1.17
CA HIS A 271 -24.11 2.30 0.53
C HIS A 271 -24.81 1.95 -0.79
N ASP A 272 -26.00 2.51 -1.03
CA ASP A 272 -26.86 2.17 -2.19
C ASP A 272 -26.14 2.24 -3.54
N LEU A 273 -25.31 3.26 -3.71
CA LEU A 273 -24.54 3.49 -4.93
C LEU A 273 -23.12 2.89 -4.93
N ASN A 274 -22.70 2.15 -3.89
CA ASN A 274 -21.46 1.38 -3.94
C ASN A 274 -21.73 0.03 -4.63
N PHE A 275 -21.17 -0.16 -5.82
CA PHE A 275 -21.27 -1.40 -6.60
C PHE A 275 -20.06 -2.31 -6.42
N GLY A 276 -19.13 -1.94 -5.54
CA GLY A 276 -18.02 -2.76 -5.09
C GLY A 276 -16.77 -2.67 -5.97
N PRO A 277 -15.84 -3.62 -5.79
CA PRO A 277 -14.50 -3.58 -6.38
C PRO A 277 -14.55 -3.71 -7.90
N VAL A 278 -13.71 -2.96 -8.63
CA VAL A 278 -13.62 -3.02 -10.10
C VAL A 278 -12.39 -3.79 -10.59
N GLY A 279 -12.47 -4.36 -11.79
CA GLY A 279 -11.32 -4.86 -12.53
C GLY A 279 -11.11 -6.37 -12.45
N VAL A 280 -9.85 -6.80 -12.58
CA VAL A 280 -9.43 -8.22 -12.62
C VAL A 280 -9.86 -8.95 -11.35
N THR A 281 -9.73 -8.28 -10.22
CA THR A 281 -10.21 -8.72 -8.91
C THR A 281 -11.54 -8.05 -8.55
N GLY A 282 -12.37 -7.73 -9.54
CA GLY A 282 -13.61 -6.97 -9.37
C GLY A 282 -14.84 -7.84 -9.14
N ALA A 283 -15.90 -7.20 -8.66
CA ALA A 283 -17.24 -7.75 -8.54
C ALA A 283 -17.95 -7.75 -9.91
N SER A 284 -18.84 -8.71 -10.12
CA SER A 284 -19.70 -8.71 -11.32
C SER A 284 -20.55 -7.44 -11.40
N SER A 285 -21.07 -6.97 -10.26
CA SER A 285 -21.84 -5.73 -10.14
C SER A 285 -21.10 -4.50 -10.65
N ALA A 286 -19.82 -4.37 -10.29
CA ALA A 286 -18.98 -3.26 -10.71
C ALA A 286 -18.58 -3.36 -12.19
N ASN A 287 -18.13 -4.54 -12.61
CA ASN A 287 -17.62 -4.74 -13.97
C ASN A 287 -18.72 -4.58 -15.02
N ILE A 288 -19.95 -5.09 -14.77
CA ILE A 288 -21.09 -4.93 -15.69
C ILE A 288 -21.43 -3.44 -15.90
N ILE A 289 -21.44 -2.64 -14.83
CA ILE A 289 -21.66 -1.19 -14.94
C ILE A 289 -20.55 -0.56 -15.79
N CYS A 290 -19.29 -0.86 -15.49
CA CYS A 290 -18.14 -0.32 -16.21
C CYS A 290 -18.12 -0.69 -17.70
N GLU A 291 -18.57 -1.90 -18.06
CA GLU A 291 -18.65 -2.33 -19.45
C GLU A 291 -19.63 -1.47 -20.27
N SER A 292 -20.74 -1.05 -19.65
CA SER A 292 -21.80 -0.28 -20.29
C SER A 292 -21.64 1.24 -20.20
N ALA A 293 -20.76 1.74 -19.32
CA ALA A 293 -20.64 3.16 -19.03
C ALA A 293 -20.20 4.00 -20.25
N ASP A 294 -20.89 5.11 -20.51
CA ASP A 294 -20.52 6.08 -21.55
C ASP A 294 -19.60 7.19 -21.03
N LEU A 295 -19.53 7.38 -19.71
CA LEU A 295 -18.55 8.23 -19.05
C LEU A 295 -17.94 7.52 -17.84
N VAL A 296 -16.63 7.27 -17.88
CA VAL A 296 -15.86 6.74 -16.75
C VAL A 296 -15.16 7.90 -16.04
N ILE A 297 -15.59 8.20 -14.83
CA ILE A 297 -15.06 9.28 -13.99
C ILE A 297 -14.03 8.68 -13.03
N GLY A 298 -12.75 8.74 -13.38
CA GLY A 298 -11.66 8.35 -12.49
C GLY A 298 -11.41 9.42 -11.43
N LEU A 299 -11.76 9.14 -10.18
CA LEU A 299 -11.56 10.08 -9.07
C LEU A 299 -10.38 9.64 -8.20
N GLY A 300 -9.25 10.36 -8.30
CA GLY A 300 -8.05 10.07 -7.51
C GLY A 300 -7.46 8.68 -7.79
N THR A 301 -7.70 8.13 -8.98
CA THR A 301 -7.20 6.83 -9.44
C THR A 301 -6.11 7.02 -10.50
N ARG A 302 -5.19 6.06 -10.56
CA ARG A 302 -4.14 5.98 -11.57
C ARG A 302 -4.46 4.98 -12.70
N PHE A 303 -5.68 4.42 -12.72
CA PHE A 303 -6.11 3.44 -13.74
C PHE A 303 -5.08 2.33 -13.99
N GLN A 304 -4.79 1.51 -12.97
CA GLN A 304 -3.87 0.38 -13.12
C GLN A 304 -4.43 -0.70 -14.05
N ASP A 305 -3.55 -1.57 -14.53
CA ASP A 305 -3.90 -2.76 -15.31
C ASP A 305 -5.01 -3.59 -14.65
N PHE A 306 -4.93 -3.85 -13.35
CA PHE A 306 -5.98 -4.56 -12.62
C PHE A 306 -7.30 -3.82 -12.63
N THR A 307 -7.30 -2.50 -12.42
CA THR A 307 -8.51 -1.67 -12.43
C THR A 307 -9.19 -1.64 -13.79
N THR A 308 -8.39 -1.54 -14.86
CA THR A 308 -8.87 -1.35 -16.24
C THR A 308 -9.13 -2.67 -16.96
N GLY A 309 -8.75 -3.81 -16.37
CA GLY A 309 -8.74 -5.09 -17.06
C GLY A 309 -7.78 -5.07 -18.25
N SER A 310 -6.58 -4.52 -18.06
CA SER A 310 -5.65 -4.20 -19.14
C SER A 310 -6.33 -3.43 -20.28
N TRP A 311 -7.11 -2.40 -19.92
CA TRP A 311 -7.93 -1.56 -20.80
C TRP A 311 -9.04 -2.26 -21.61
N SER A 312 -9.37 -3.52 -21.30
CA SER A 312 -10.46 -4.27 -21.94
C SER A 312 -11.82 -4.14 -21.23
N LEU A 313 -11.86 -3.62 -19.99
CA LEU A 313 -13.08 -3.61 -19.18
C LEU A 313 -14.13 -2.61 -19.67
N PHE A 314 -13.74 -1.41 -20.07
CA PHE A 314 -14.71 -0.37 -20.46
C PHE A 314 -15.12 -0.56 -21.93
N LYS A 315 -16.15 -1.37 -22.19
CA LYS A 315 -16.46 -1.87 -23.55
C LYS A 315 -17.31 -0.92 -24.39
N ASN A 316 -18.00 0.05 -23.79
CA ASN A 316 -18.89 0.94 -24.54
C ASN A 316 -18.13 1.70 -25.65
N PRO A 317 -18.52 1.59 -26.94
CA PRO A 317 -17.85 2.27 -28.05
C PRO A 317 -17.90 3.80 -27.96
N ALA A 318 -18.89 4.36 -27.26
CA ALA A 318 -19.02 5.79 -27.04
C ALA A 318 -18.40 6.27 -25.71
N ARG A 319 -17.66 5.39 -25.00
CA ARG A 319 -17.06 5.73 -23.70
C ARG A 319 -16.18 6.97 -23.83
N ARG A 320 -16.22 7.82 -22.80
CA ARG A 320 -15.23 8.87 -22.55
C ARG A 320 -14.65 8.67 -21.17
N ILE A 321 -13.40 9.05 -20.98
CA ILE A 321 -12.76 9.05 -19.66
C ILE A 321 -12.63 10.50 -19.18
N LEU A 322 -13.13 10.77 -17.98
CA LEU A 322 -12.83 11.99 -17.22
C LEU A 322 -11.93 11.57 -16.05
N SER A 323 -10.73 12.12 -15.93
CA SER A 323 -9.83 11.79 -14.82
C SER A 323 -9.53 13.02 -13.97
N ILE A 324 -9.91 12.91 -12.71
CA ILE A 324 -9.75 13.93 -11.68
C ILE A 324 -8.59 13.49 -10.79
N ASN A 325 -7.45 14.18 -10.90
CA ASN A 325 -6.25 13.78 -10.15
C ASN A 325 -5.34 14.97 -9.85
N VAL A 326 -4.64 14.94 -8.72
CA VAL A 326 -3.62 15.94 -8.38
C VAL A 326 -2.36 15.81 -9.22
N GLN A 327 -2.12 14.62 -9.80
CA GLN A 327 -0.96 14.36 -10.65
C GLN A 327 -1.36 14.50 -12.14
N PRO A 328 -0.75 15.43 -12.91
CA PRO A 328 -1.16 15.72 -14.28
C PRO A 328 -1.09 14.54 -15.27
N TYR A 329 -0.07 13.68 -15.18
CA TYR A 329 0.04 12.47 -15.99
C TYR A 329 -1.09 11.47 -15.72
N ASP A 330 -1.55 11.34 -14.48
CA ASP A 330 -2.74 10.51 -14.21
C ASP A 330 -4.02 11.16 -14.72
N ALA A 331 -4.16 12.49 -14.59
CA ALA A 331 -5.32 13.21 -15.09
C ALA A 331 -5.44 13.15 -16.63
N GLY A 332 -4.32 13.17 -17.35
CA GLY A 332 -4.29 13.03 -18.82
C GLY A 332 -4.13 11.60 -19.33
N LYS A 333 -4.19 10.59 -18.45
CA LYS A 333 -3.92 9.19 -18.81
C LYS A 333 -4.93 8.70 -19.83
N HIS A 334 -4.44 8.01 -20.86
CA HIS A 334 -5.28 7.37 -21.89
C HIS A 334 -6.19 8.35 -22.64
N GLY A 335 -5.72 9.58 -22.88
CA GLY A 335 -6.51 10.58 -23.60
C GLY A 335 -7.72 11.11 -22.82
N ALA A 336 -7.74 10.92 -21.50
CA ALA A 336 -8.82 11.39 -20.65
C ALA A 336 -9.02 12.91 -20.75
N ILE A 337 -10.25 13.33 -20.53
CA ILE A 337 -10.60 14.70 -20.18
C ILE A 337 -9.97 14.96 -18.81
N SER A 338 -8.88 15.71 -18.81
CA SER A 338 -8.12 16.01 -17.60
C SER A 338 -8.85 17.01 -16.71
N LEU A 339 -8.83 16.76 -15.40
CA LEU A 339 -9.13 17.76 -14.39
C LEU A 339 -8.08 17.66 -13.28
N VAL A 340 -7.07 18.53 -13.32
CA VAL A 340 -6.00 18.55 -12.32
C VAL A 340 -6.48 19.26 -11.06
N SER A 341 -6.90 18.49 -10.06
CA SER A 341 -7.51 19.04 -8.83
C SER A 341 -7.42 18.05 -7.68
N ASP A 342 -7.51 18.58 -6.46
CA ASP A 342 -7.86 17.79 -5.29
C ASP A 342 -9.24 17.13 -5.47
N ALA A 343 -9.38 15.88 -5.04
CA ALA A 343 -10.59 15.09 -5.28
C ALA A 343 -11.82 15.68 -4.58
N ARG A 344 -11.67 16.19 -3.35
CA ARG A 344 -12.75 16.83 -2.60
C ARG A 344 -13.18 18.13 -3.27
N VAL A 345 -12.21 19.00 -3.58
CA VAL A 345 -12.47 20.30 -4.24
C VAL A 345 -13.19 20.10 -5.58
N ALA A 346 -12.74 19.13 -6.38
CA ALA A 346 -13.37 18.82 -7.65
C ALA A 346 -14.83 18.38 -7.49
N LEU A 347 -15.13 17.48 -6.54
CA LEU A 347 -16.51 17.05 -6.26
C LEU A 347 -17.41 18.22 -5.83
N GLU A 348 -16.91 19.10 -4.97
CA GLU A 348 -17.65 20.29 -4.52
C GLU A 348 -17.95 21.25 -5.68
N ARG A 349 -16.95 21.52 -6.54
CA ARG A 349 -17.11 22.39 -7.72
C ARG A 349 -18.04 21.79 -8.77
N LEU A 350 -17.86 20.51 -9.10
CA LEU A 350 -18.70 19.80 -10.07
C LEU A 350 -20.15 19.71 -9.57
N GLY A 351 -20.35 19.33 -8.30
CA GLY A 351 -21.69 19.20 -7.70
C GLY A 351 -22.46 20.52 -7.73
N GLY A 352 -21.80 21.64 -7.42
CA GLY A 352 -22.41 22.96 -7.56
C GLY A 352 -22.83 23.30 -8.99
N ALA A 353 -22.04 22.92 -9.99
CA ALA A 353 -22.26 23.27 -11.40
C ALA A 353 -23.29 22.37 -12.14
N ILE A 354 -23.52 21.16 -11.64
CA ILE A 354 -24.49 20.20 -12.20
C ILE A 354 -25.72 20.01 -11.30
N LYS A 355 -25.93 20.89 -10.32
CA LYS A 355 -27.06 20.83 -9.39
C LYS A 355 -28.40 20.57 -10.09
N GLY A 356 -29.16 19.62 -9.56
CA GLY A 356 -30.45 19.19 -10.13
C GLY A 356 -30.35 18.17 -11.27
N LEU A 357 -29.16 17.87 -11.78
CA LEU A 357 -28.95 16.74 -12.67
C LEU A 357 -28.98 15.44 -11.87
N ARG A 358 -29.74 14.46 -12.35
CA ARG A 358 -29.78 13.11 -11.77
C ARG A 358 -29.85 12.06 -12.87
N PHE A 359 -29.01 11.04 -12.77
CA PHE A 359 -28.95 9.92 -13.71
C PHE A 359 -29.90 8.80 -13.28
N ALA A 360 -30.24 7.93 -14.23
CA ALA A 360 -31.03 6.74 -13.93
C ALA A 360 -30.25 5.82 -12.98
N ALA A 361 -30.93 5.31 -11.95
CA ALA A 361 -30.31 4.37 -11.03
C ALA A 361 -29.92 3.08 -11.77
N PRO A 362 -28.74 2.51 -11.50
CA PRO A 362 -28.38 1.20 -12.06
C PRO A 362 -29.30 0.09 -11.53
N ASP A 363 -29.33 -1.04 -12.22
CA ASP A 363 -30.13 -2.20 -11.82
C ASP A 363 -29.72 -2.70 -10.43
N ALA A 364 -30.63 -2.58 -9.46
CA ALA A 364 -30.41 -3.01 -8.08
C ALA A 364 -30.12 -4.51 -7.96
N ARG A 365 -30.54 -5.33 -8.93
CA ARG A 365 -30.26 -6.78 -8.97
C ARG A 365 -28.77 -7.07 -9.04
N LEU A 366 -27.97 -6.21 -9.68
CA LEU A 366 -26.53 -6.40 -9.77
C LEU A 366 -25.88 -6.52 -8.39
N LYS A 367 -26.27 -5.67 -7.44
CA LYS A 367 -25.76 -5.73 -6.06
C LYS A 367 -26.29 -6.96 -5.32
N ALA A 368 -27.58 -7.27 -5.48
CA ALA A 368 -28.20 -8.42 -4.81
C ALA A 368 -27.57 -9.74 -5.27
N ASP A 369 -27.38 -9.92 -6.58
CA ASP A 369 -26.75 -11.11 -7.17
C ASP A 369 -25.30 -11.24 -6.70
N TRP A 370 -24.56 -10.14 -6.65
CA TRP A 370 -23.19 -10.15 -6.11
C TRP A 370 -23.15 -10.47 -4.62
N ALA A 371 -24.06 -9.92 -3.82
CA ALA A 371 -24.16 -10.24 -2.40
C ALA A 371 -24.43 -11.73 -2.16
N ALA A 372 -25.32 -12.35 -2.95
CA ALA A 372 -25.59 -13.78 -2.90
C ALA A 372 -24.35 -14.61 -3.29
N ALA A 373 -23.65 -14.23 -4.36
CA ALA A 373 -22.42 -14.91 -4.79
C ALA A 373 -21.32 -14.84 -3.72
N LYS A 374 -21.11 -13.67 -3.10
CA LYS A 374 -20.18 -13.50 -1.97
C LYS A 374 -20.57 -14.37 -0.77
N ALA A 375 -21.84 -14.38 -0.40
CA ALA A 375 -22.34 -15.17 0.73
C ALA A 375 -22.09 -16.67 0.51
N ALA A 376 -22.31 -17.16 -0.72
CA ALA A 376 -22.09 -18.56 -1.07
C ALA A 376 -20.62 -19.00 -0.90
N VAL A 377 -19.66 -18.21 -1.38
CA VAL A 377 -18.23 -18.56 -1.27
C VAL A 377 -17.66 -18.36 0.14
N LYS A 378 -18.25 -17.47 0.95
CA LYS A 378 -17.86 -17.21 2.35
C LYS A 378 -18.51 -18.16 3.36
N ALA A 379 -19.50 -18.94 2.94
CA ALA A 379 -20.22 -19.85 3.81
C ALA A 379 -19.29 -20.95 4.36
N ALA A 380 -19.45 -21.29 5.64
CA ALA A 380 -18.80 -22.46 6.20
C ALA A 380 -19.14 -23.70 5.35
N PRO A 381 -18.21 -24.67 5.22
CA PRO A 381 -18.47 -25.85 4.41
C PRO A 381 -19.68 -26.63 4.96
N ALA A 382 -20.69 -26.88 4.13
CA ALA A 382 -21.92 -27.59 4.52
C ALA A 382 -21.66 -29.07 4.90
N ALA A 383 -20.68 -29.70 4.22
CA ALA A 383 -19.93 -30.90 4.58
C ALA A 383 -18.87 -31.11 3.46
N GLY A 384 -17.64 -31.55 3.79
CA GLY A 384 -16.83 -32.28 2.80
C GLY A 384 -15.68 -31.58 2.05
N ASN A 385 -15.06 -30.51 2.56
CA ASN A 385 -13.68 -30.20 2.15
C ASN A 385 -12.68 -30.64 3.21
N ALA A 386 -11.59 -31.29 2.78
CA ALA A 386 -10.51 -31.69 3.66
C ALA A 386 -9.78 -30.48 4.26
N LEU A 387 -9.67 -29.40 3.47
CA LEU A 387 -9.12 -28.11 3.87
C LEU A 387 -10.07 -26.97 3.48
N PRO A 388 -10.22 -25.92 4.31
CA PRO A 388 -10.99 -24.73 3.97
C PRO A 388 -10.36 -23.97 2.79
N THR A 389 -11.22 -23.27 2.03
CA THR A 389 -10.75 -22.34 1.00
C THR A 389 -10.41 -20.97 1.61
N ASP A 390 -9.56 -20.19 0.94
CA ASP A 390 -9.24 -18.83 1.37
C ASP A 390 -10.51 -17.96 1.52
N MET A 391 -11.54 -18.16 0.69
CA MET A 391 -12.82 -17.44 0.78
C MET A 391 -13.60 -17.76 2.07
N GLN A 392 -13.54 -19.01 2.52
CA GLN A 392 -14.18 -19.43 3.77
C GLN A 392 -13.44 -18.86 4.98
N VAL A 393 -12.10 -18.78 4.91
CA VAL A 393 -11.29 -18.10 5.92
C VAL A 393 -11.65 -16.61 5.98
N VAL A 394 -11.73 -15.93 4.83
CA VAL A 394 -12.19 -14.52 4.77
C VAL A 394 -13.59 -14.38 5.37
N GLY A 395 -14.50 -15.32 5.09
CA GLY A 395 -15.83 -15.37 5.70
C GLY A 395 -15.81 -15.48 7.22
N ALA A 396 -14.99 -16.36 7.78
CA ALA A 396 -14.81 -16.51 9.23
C ALA A 396 -14.28 -15.24 9.86
N VAL A 397 -13.20 -14.68 9.29
CA VAL A 397 -12.60 -13.44 9.79
C VAL A 397 -13.63 -12.30 9.77
N GLN A 398 -14.40 -12.15 8.69
CA GLN A 398 -15.45 -11.11 8.59
C GLN A 398 -16.54 -11.30 9.66
N ARG A 399 -16.99 -12.53 9.91
CA ARG A 399 -18.01 -12.81 10.95
C ARG A 399 -17.51 -12.50 12.36
N ALA A 400 -16.22 -12.68 12.62
CA ALA A 400 -15.60 -12.32 13.89
C ALA A 400 -15.25 -10.83 13.99
N SER A 401 -15.38 -10.04 12.91
CA SER A 401 -14.97 -8.64 12.83
C SER A 401 -16.10 -7.67 13.16
N GLY A 402 -15.75 -6.43 13.52
CA GLY A 402 -16.68 -5.34 13.78
C GLY A 402 -16.38 -4.07 12.97
N PRO A 403 -17.15 -2.99 13.17
CA PRO A 403 -16.98 -1.73 12.44
C PRO A 403 -15.61 -1.06 12.62
N ALA A 404 -14.91 -1.35 13.73
CA ALA A 404 -13.57 -0.85 14.02
C ALA A 404 -12.44 -1.74 13.46
N THR A 405 -12.78 -2.87 12.83
CA THR A 405 -11.79 -3.80 12.29
C THR A 405 -11.14 -3.23 11.03
N ILE A 406 -9.81 -3.26 11.00
CA ILE A 406 -9.01 -2.97 9.82
C ILE A 406 -8.40 -4.30 9.35
N VAL A 407 -8.90 -4.81 8.23
CA VAL A 407 -8.25 -5.95 7.57
C VAL A 407 -7.11 -5.45 6.71
N MET A 408 -6.01 -6.19 6.72
CA MET A 408 -4.83 -5.86 5.92
C MET A 408 -4.16 -7.10 5.32
N GLY A 409 -3.40 -6.87 4.25
CA GLY A 409 -2.55 -7.85 3.56
C GLY A 409 -1.61 -7.15 2.58
N ALA A 410 -0.81 -7.91 1.83
CA ALA A 410 0.06 -7.34 0.78
C ALA A 410 0.14 -8.15 -0.52
N ALA A 411 0.31 -9.47 -0.42
CA ALA A 411 0.54 -10.29 -1.59
C ALA A 411 -0.16 -11.66 -1.48
N GLY A 412 -0.06 -12.45 -2.55
CA GLY A 412 -0.67 -13.77 -2.61
C GLY A 412 -2.15 -13.75 -3.01
N THR A 413 -2.93 -14.71 -2.49
CA THR A 413 -4.38 -14.79 -2.75
C THR A 413 -5.15 -13.64 -2.07
N MET A 414 -4.71 -13.22 -0.88
CA MET A 414 -5.46 -12.34 0.01
C MET A 414 -5.83 -10.98 -0.58
N PRO A 415 -4.94 -10.26 -1.29
CA PRO A 415 -5.34 -9.01 -1.93
C PRO A 415 -6.50 -9.18 -2.91
N GLY A 416 -6.52 -10.27 -3.68
CA GLY A 416 -7.58 -10.54 -4.65
C GLY A 416 -8.90 -10.91 -3.98
N GLU A 417 -8.88 -11.84 -3.04
CA GLU A 417 -10.10 -12.28 -2.36
C GLU A 417 -10.64 -11.18 -1.43
N LEU A 418 -9.81 -10.52 -0.62
CA LEU A 418 -10.28 -9.42 0.24
C LEU A 418 -10.82 -8.24 -0.59
N HIS A 419 -10.25 -7.95 -1.76
CA HIS A 419 -10.83 -6.92 -2.62
C HIS A 419 -12.24 -7.31 -3.07
N LYS A 420 -12.41 -8.54 -3.58
CA LYS A 420 -13.68 -9.08 -4.08
C LYS A 420 -14.76 -9.19 -2.99
N ILE A 421 -14.44 -9.85 -1.87
CA ILE A 421 -15.45 -10.41 -0.97
C ILE A 421 -15.45 -9.85 0.46
N TRP A 422 -14.49 -8.99 0.82
CA TRP A 422 -14.50 -8.27 2.10
C TRP A 422 -15.49 -7.11 2.08
N ASP A 423 -16.36 -7.09 3.07
CA ASP A 423 -17.36 -6.06 3.32
C ASP A 423 -16.73 -5.03 4.28
N ALA A 424 -16.11 -4.00 3.70
CA ALA A 424 -15.39 -2.99 4.45
C ALA A 424 -16.34 -1.93 5.03
N ALA A 425 -16.18 -1.64 6.32
CA ALA A 425 -16.59 -0.35 6.87
C ALA A 425 -15.66 0.76 6.36
N PRO A 426 -16.08 2.03 6.35
CA PRO A 426 -15.20 3.14 5.96
C PRO A 426 -13.88 3.14 6.72
N GLY A 427 -12.75 3.09 6.00
CA GLY A 427 -11.40 2.98 6.59
C GLY A 427 -11.03 1.60 7.15
N GLY A 428 -11.88 0.58 7.01
CA GLY A 428 -11.64 -0.78 7.50
C GLY A 428 -10.84 -1.69 6.55
N TYR A 429 -10.18 -1.12 5.54
CA TYR A 429 -9.43 -1.86 4.53
C TYR A 429 -8.05 -1.22 4.28
N HIS A 430 -6.97 -1.97 4.52
CA HIS A 430 -5.59 -1.51 4.32
C HIS A 430 -4.76 -2.55 3.56
N MET A 431 -4.75 -2.48 2.24
CA MET A 431 -4.02 -3.44 1.40
C MET A 431 -2.80 -2.81 0.75
N GLU A 432 -1.61 -3.39 0.88
CA GLU A 432 -0.50 -3.06 -0.01
C GLU A 432 -0.65 -3.87 -1.29
N TYR A 433 -1.16 -3.28 -2.37
CA TYR A 433 -1.26 -3.98 -3.66
C TYR A 433 -0.85 -3.07 -4.82
N GLY A 434 -0.05 -2.06 -4.50
CA GLY A 434 0.52 -1.16 -5.47
C GLY A 434 1.79 -1.74 -6.05
N PHE A 435 2.67 -2.23 -5.18
CA PHE A 435 3.93 -2.91 -5.52
C PHE A 435 3.85 -4.43 -5.31
N SER A 436 2.80 -4.90 -4.61
CA SER A 436 2.57 -6.31 -4.29
C SER A 436 3.76 -6.94 -3.57
N CYS A 437 4.26 -6.23 -2.56
CA CYS A 437 5.47 -6.57 -1.84
C CYS A 437 5.15 -7.58 -0.72
N MET A 438 5.54 -8.83 -0.93
CA MET A 438 5.57 -9.84 0.14
C MET A 438 6.48 -9.40 1.30
N GLY A 439 6.14 -9.84 2.51
CA GLY A 439 6.83 -9.47 3.74
C GLY A 439 6.46 -8.09 4.30
N TYR A 440 5.47 -7.40 3.71
CA TYR A 440 4.93 -6.16 4.26
C TYR A 440 3.99 -6.42 5.45
N GLU A 441 3.37 -7.60 5.54
CA GLU A 441 2.15 -7.82 6.32
C GLU A 441 2.31 -7.58 7.83
N ILE A 442 3.23 -8.29 8.50
CA ILE A 442 3.40 -8.19 9.96
C ILE A 442 3.92 -6.81 10.37
N ALA A 443 4.90 -6.28 9.63
CA ALA A 443 5.41 -4.92 9.82
C ALA A 443 4.32 -3.86 9.58
N GLY A 444 3.48 -4.11 8.58
CA GLY A 444 2.35 -3.27 8.24
C GLY A 444 1.30 -3.23 9.35
N ALA A 445 0.97 -4.38 9.94
CA ALA A 445 0.06 -4.49 11.07
C ALA A 445 0.56 -3.69 12.28
N LEU A 446 1.86 -3.80 12.58
CA LEU A 446 2.54 -3.00 13.60
C LEU A 446 2.38 -1.50 13.32
N GLY A 447 2.66 -1.05 12.08
CA GLY A 447 2.54 0.36 11.69
C GLY A 447 1.12 0.91 11.76
N ILE A 448 0.12 0.10 11.36
CA ILE A 448 -1.30 0.45 11.51
C ILE A 448 -1.67 0.58 12.99
N LYS A 449 -1.25 -0.36 13.84
CA LYS A 449 -1.55 -0.33 15.28
C LYS A 449 -0.91 0.87 15.97
N MET A 450 0.29 1.27 15.57
CA MET A 450 0.93 2.51 16.04
C MET A 450 0.16 3.76 15.60
N ALA A 451 -0.38 3.77 14.37
CA ALA A 451 -1.16 4.91 13.88
C ALA A 451 -2.57 4.97 14.50
N ARG A 452 -3.15 3.80 14.81
CA ARG A 452 -4.52 3.63 15.29
C ARG A 452 -4.53 2.65 16.47
N PRO A 453 -4.13 3.08 17.68
CA PRO A 453 -4.00 2.21 18.84
C PRO A 453 -5.29 1.47 19.21
N ASP A 454 -6.45 2.09 18.98
CA ASP A 454 -7.76 1.51 19.32
C ASP A 454 -8.34 0.60 18.22
N ALA A 455 -7.68 0.50 17.05
CA ALA A 455 -8.18 -0.33 15.96
C ALA A 455 -8.00 -1.83 16.24
N ASP A 456 -8.98 -2.63 15.83
CA ASP A 456 -8.90 -4.09 15.75
C ASP A 456 -8.20 -4.46 14.44
N VAL A 457 -6.88 -4.65 14.48
CA VAL A 457 -6.08 -4.92 13.28
C VAL A 457 -6.01 -6.43 13.04
N VAL A 458 -6.46 -6.86 11.86
CA VAL A 458 -6.36 -8.25 11.41
C VAL A 458 -5.47 -8.34 10.17
N CYS A 459 -4.30 -8.95 10.36
CA CYS A 459 -3.29 -9.22 9.35
C CYS A 459 -3.51 -10.59 8.70
N MET A 460 -3.92 -10.58 7.44
CA MET A 460 -4.06 -11.79 6.62
C MET A 460 -2.75 -12.03 5.86
N VAL A 461 -2.07 -13.15 6.11
CA VAL A 461 -0.76 -13.45 5.52
C VAL A 461 -0.67 -14.92 5.09
N GLY A 462 -0.09 -15.18 3.92
CA GLY A 462 0.21 -16.55 3.48
C GLY A 462 1.53 -17.06 4.07
N ASP A 463 1.68 -18.38 4.18
CA ASP A 463 2.90 -19.05 4.67
C ASP A 463 4.19 -18.56 3.98
N GLY A 464 4.16 -18.40 2.66
CA GLY A 464 5.30 -17.90 1.89
C GLY A 464 5.68 -16.44 2.25
N SER A 465 4.70 -15.55 2.45
CA SER A 465 4.97 -14.15 2.80
C SER A 465 5.44 -14.02 4.25
N TYR A 466 4.87 -14.83 5.15
CA TYR A 466 5.33 -14.95 6.53
C TYR A 466 6.81 -15.36 6.60
N MET A 467 7.23 -16.33 5.79
CA MET A 467 8.64 -16.76 5.76
C MET A 467 9.60 -15.72 5.18
N MET A 468 9.11 -14.77 4.37
CA MET A 468 9.95 -13.65 3.88
C MET A 468 10.25 -12.63 4.98
N ALA A 469 9.27 -12.30 5.83
CA ALA A 469 9.45 -11.32 6.89
C ALA A 469 8.47 -11.53 8.06
N ASN A 470 8.98 -12.09 9.15
CA ASN A 470 8.21 -12.37 10.37
C ASN A 470 8.79 -11.74 11.64
N SER A 471 10.02 -11.23 11.58
CA SER A 471 10.79 -10.79 12.75
C SER A 471 10.17 -9.61 13.49
N GLU A 472 9.35 -8.78 12.82
CA GLU A 472 8.63 -7.68 13.49
C GLU A 472 7.51 -8.16 14.41
N LEU A 473 7.20 -9.46 14.43
CA LEU A 473 6.38 -10.04 15.47
C LEU A 473 7.04 -9.88 16.85
N ALA A 474 8.36 -10.14 16.94
CA ALA A 474 9.13 -9.92 18.16
C ALA A 474 9.20 -8.43 18.54
N THR A 475 9.31 -7.54 17.55
CA THR A 475 9.24 -6.08 17.78
C THR A 475 7.89 -5.68 18.37
N ALA A 476 6.79 -6.15 17.81
CA ALA A 476 5.45 -5.84 18.30
C ALA A 476 5.21 -6.39 19.72
N VAL A 477 5.71 -7.59 20.03
CA VAL A 477 5.72 -8.15 21.40
C VAL A 477 6.50 -7.24 22.35
N MET A 478 7.73 -6.86 21.99
CA MET A 478 8.58 -5.98 22.80
C MET A 478 7.93 -4.61 23.06
N MET A 479 7.15 -4.10 22.11
CA MET A 479 6.43 -2.83 22.23
C MET A 479 5.06 -2.95 22.92
N GLY A 480 4.58 -4.17 23.23
CA GLY A 480 3.25 -4.39 23.80
C GLY A 480 2.12 -3.95 22.87
N LEU A 481 2.27 -4.18 21.55
CA LEU A 481 1.30 -3.75 20.54
C LEU A 481 0.51 -4.94 19.99
N PRO A 482 -0.75 -5.13 20.41
CA PRO A 482 -1.54 -6.29 20.02
C PRO A 482 -2.23 -6.14 18.67
N PHE A 483 -2.15 -7.18 17.85
CA PHE A 483 -2.95 -7.37 16.64
C PHE A 483 -3.10 -8.87 16.34
N THR A 484 -4.07 -9.22 15.50
CA THR A 484 -4.32 -10.62 15.12
C THR A 484 -3.67 -10.90 13.77
N VAL A 485 -2.85 -11.95 13.70
CA VAL A 485 -2.27 -12.50 12.46
C VAL A 485 -2.98 -13.80 12.14
N VAL A 486 -3.57 -13.89 10.96
CA VAL A 486 -4.13 -15.14 10.43
C VAL A 486 -3.20 -15.63 9.33
N ILE A 487 -2.51 -16.73 9.60
CA ILE A 487 -1.64 -17.39 8.62
C ILE A 487 -2.47 -18.41 7.86
N THR A 488 -2.68 -18.19 6.57
CA THR A 488 -3.26 -19.18 5.65
C THR A 488 -2.13 -20.00 5.05
N ASP A 489 -1.93 -21.19 5.61
CA ASP A 489 -0.91 -22.14 5.18
C ASP A 489 -1.46 -22.99 4.04
N ASN A 490 -1.13 -22.63 2.80
CA ASN A 490 -1.51 -23.42 1.62
C ASN A 490 -0.33 -24.15 0.98
N ARG A 491 0.79 -24.24 1.72
CA ARG A 491 2.01 -24.94 1.35
C ARG A 491 2.63 -24.38 0.05
N GLY A 492 2.74 -23.05 -0.05
CA GLY A 492 3.50 -22.38 -1.10
C GLY A 492 2.84 -21.13 -1.69
N TYR A 493 3.09 -20.89 -2.97
CA TYR A 493 2.60 -19.74 -3.72
C TYR A 493 1.33 -20.09 -4.50
N GLY A 494 0.25 -20.41 -3.77
CA GLY A 494 -1.01 -20.92 -4.34
C GLY A 494 -1.59 -20.07 -5.47
N CYS A 495 -1.65 -18.74 -5.34
CA CYS A 495 -2.20 -17.88 -6.40
C CYS A 495 -1.33 -17.86 -7.67
N ILE A 496 -0.01 -17.99 -7.54
CA ILE A 496 0.91 -18.06 -8.68
C ILE A 496 0.82 -19.42 -9.35
N ASN A 497 0.64 -20.51 -8.58
CA ASN A 497 0.32 -21.82 -9.15
C ASN A 497 -0.97 -21.78 -9.99
N ARG A 498 -2.02 -21.13 -9.49
CA ARG A 498 -3.27 -20.94 -10.27
C ARG A 498 -3.02 -20.14 -11.53
N LEU A 499 -2.23 -19.07 -11.47
CA LEU A 499 -1.88 -18.28 -12.66
C LEU A 499 -1.07 -19.09 -13.69
N GLN A 500 -0.07 -19.86 -13.23
CA GLN A 500 0.75 -20.74 -14.07
C GLN A 500 -0.11 -21.78 -14.80
N LYS A 501 -1.09 -22.38 -14.11
CA LYS A 501 -2.05 -23.31 -14.72
C LYS A 501 -3.01 -22.61 -15.67
N HIS A 502 -3.46 -21.40 -15.33
CA HIS A 502 -4.36 -20.60 -16.16
C HIS A 502 -3.75 -20.24 -17.51
N THR A 503 -2.44 -20.03 -17.57
CA THR A 503 -1.69 -19.80 -18.82
C THR A 503 -1.29 -21.09 -19.55
N GLY A 504 -1.84 -22.24 -19.13
CA GLY A 504 -1.60 -23.56 -19.74
C GLY A 504 -0.31 -24.24 -19.27
N GLY A 505 0.44 -23.63 -18.34
CA GLY A 505 1.60 -24.25 -17.72
C GLY A 505 1.24 -25.44 -16.82
N ALA A 506 2.19 -26.34 -16.57
CA ALA A 506 2.07 -27.29 -15.46
C ALA A 506 2.36 -26.59 -14.13
N PRO A 507 1.81 -27.11 -13.02
CA PRO A 507 2.35 -26.84 -11.68
C PRO A 507 3.86 -27.09 -11.67
N PHE A 508 4.63 -26.08 -11.26
CA PHE A 508 6.09 -26.16 -11.16
C PHE A 508 6.61 -25.07 -10.22
N ASN A 509 7.35 -25.48 -9.18
CA ASN A 509 8.10 -24.61 -8.26
C ASN A 509 7.25 -23.54 -7.53
N ASN A 510 5.92 -23.68 -7.51
CA ASN A 510 5.01 -22.77 -6.82
C ASN A 510 4.49 -23.36 -5.52
N LEU A 511 4.03 -24.61 -5.52
CA LEU A 511 3.72 -25.33 -4.29
C LEU A 511 4.99 -26.03 -3.78
N LEU A 512 5.08 -26.27 -2.47
CA LEU A 512 6.20 -26.99 -1.85
C LEU A 512 6.37 -28.39 -2.44
N ASP A 513 5.26 -29.05 -2.77
CA ASP A 513 5.25 -30.38 -3.41
C ASP A 513 5.79 -30.34 -4.86
N ASP A 514 5.68 -29.20 -5.54
CA ASP A 514 6.19 -28.99 -6.91
C ASP A 514 7.64 -28.48 -6.93
N ALA A 515 8.23 -28.17 -5.77
CA ALA A 515 9.61 -27.72 -5.62
C ALA A 515 10.55 -28.90 -5.41
N TYR A 516 11.82 -28.77 -5.79
CA TYR A 516 12.81 -29.80 -5.51
C TYR A 516 13.00 -29.96 -3.99
N HIS A 517 12.77 -31.17 -3.48
CA HIS A 517 12.99 -31.48 -2.07
C HIS A 517 13.45 -32.93 -1.91
N VAL A 518 14.43 -33.13 -1.01
CA VAL A 518 14.77 -34.46 -0.48
C VAL A 518 13.99 -34.73 0.80
N ASN A 519 13.79 -33.67 1.60
CA ASN A 519 12.94 -33.67 2.78
C ASN A 519 11.80 -32.67 2.55
N PRO A 520 10.53 -33.07 2.69
CA PRO A 520 9.42 -32.15 2.54
C PRO A 520 9.47 -31.08 3.65
N SER A 521 9.10 -29.85 3.30
CA SER A 521 8.98 -28.77 4.28
C SER A 521 7.76 -29.00 5.17
N ALA A 522 7.95 -28.93 6.47
CA ALA A 522 6.90 -29.10 7.48
C ALA A 522 7.11 -28.09 8.62
N ILE A 523 7.09 -26.80 8.27
CA ILE A 523 7.35 -25.71 9.23
C ILE A 523 6.19 -25.64 10.23
N ASP A 524 6.51 -25.69 11.52
CA ASP A 524 5.55 -25.40 12.58
C ASP A 524 5.46 -23.88 12.80
N PHE A 525 4.54 -23.23 12.09
CA PHE A 525 4.29 -21.80 12.22
C PHE A 525 3.78 -21.38 13.59
N VAL A 526 3.14 -22.30 14.35
CA VAL A 526 2.68 -22.01 15.71
C VAL A 526 3.89 -21.93 16.64
N ALA A 527 4.75 -22.94 16.63
CA ALA A 527 5.98 -22.94 17.41
C ALA A 527 6.91 -21.78 17.01
N HIS A 528 7.03 -21.49 15.72
CA HIS A 528 7.84 -20.38 15.24
C HIS A 528 7.33 -19.03 15.74
N ALA A 529 6.02 -18.75 15.63
CA ALA A 529 5.43 -17.53 16.16
C ALA A 529 5.52 -17.43 17.70
N ALA A 530 5.30 -18.54 18.41
CA ALA A 530 5.44 -18.61 19.86
C ALA A 530 6.88 -18.33 20.32
N SER A 531 7.88 -18.77 19.57
CA SER A 531 9.30 -18.51 19.87
C SER A 531 9.67 -17.02 19.85
N MET A 532 8.91 -16.20 19.12
CA MET A 532 9.04 -14.73 19.08
C MET A 532 8.22 -14.02 20.17
N GLY A 533 7.52 -14.77 21.03
CA GLY A 533 6.74 -14.24 22.16
C GLY A 533 5.27 -13.92 21.85
N ALA A 534 4.79 -14.23 20.64
CA ALA A 534 3.38 -14.06 20.30
C ALA A 534 2.50 -15.18 20.89
N ARG A 535 1.22 -14.90 21.10
CA ARG A 535 0.23 -15.94 21.45
C ARG A 535 -0.15 -16.70 20.19
N ALA A 536 0.36 -17.92 20.01
CA ALA A 536 0.17 -18.68 18.78
C ALA A 536 -0.69 -19.93 18.97
N VAL A 537 -1.63 -20.18 18.05
CA VAL A 537 -2.51 -21.37 18.04
C VAL A 537 -2.81 -21.83 16.62
N LYS A 538 -3.10 -23.13 16.44
CA LYS A 538 -3.61 -23.71 15.17
C LYS A 538 -5.13 -23.81 15.22
N ALA A 539 -5.86 -23.32 14.22
CA ALA A 539 -7.28 -23.61 14.04
C ALA A 539 -7.45 -24.81 13.10
N GLY A 540 -8.19 -25.83 13.54
CA GLY A 540 -8.48 -27.02 12.73
C GLY A 540 -9.68 -26.85 11.79
N SER A 541 -10.46 -25.79 11.94
CA SER A 541 -11.64 -25.51 11.11
C SER A 541 -11.95 -24.01 11.04
N VAL A 542 -12.84 -23.64 10.11
CA VAL A 542 -13.38 -22.27 9.98
C VAL A 542 -14.10 -21.83 11.26
N ALA A 543 -14.85 -22.74 11.91
CA ALA A 543 -15.54 -22.44 13.17
C ALA A 543 -14.56 -22.22 14.33
N GLU A 544 -13.50 -23.03 14.41
CA GLU A 544 -12.44 -22.82 15.41
C GLU A 544 -11.66 -21.53 15.16
N LEU A 545 -11.44 -21.15 13.89
CA LEU A 545 -10.82 -19.87 13.56
C LEU A 545 -11.64 -18.70 14.11
N GLU A 546 -12.96 -18.69 13.91
CA GLU A 546 -13.86 -17.65 14.44
C GLU A 546 -13.80 -17.56 15.98
N ALA A 547 -13.85 -18.73 16.64
CA ALA A 547 -13.74 -18.80 18.10
C ALA A 547 -12.40 -18.25 18.59
N LYS A 548 -11.28 -18.64 17.96
CA LYS A 548 -9.93 -18.22 18.35
C LYS A 548 -9.66 -16.74 18.09
N ILE A 549 -10.18 -16.17 17.00
CA ILE A 549 -10.10 -14.72 16.77
C ILE A 549 -10.78 -13.96 17.92
N THR A 550 -11.95 -14.43 18.33
CA THR A 550 -12.71 -13.81 19.42
C THR A 550 -12.02 -13.98 20.77
N GLU A 551 -11.52 -15.17 21.07
CA GLU A 551 -10.83 -15.51 22.32
C GLU A 551 -9.52 -14.71 22.51
N LEU A 552 -8.76 -14.51 21.44
CA LEU A 552 -7.43 -13.90 21.50
C LEU A 552 -7.45 -12.37 21.35
N ARG A 553 -8.61 -11.79 20.99
CA ARG A 553 -8.77 -10.35 20.82
C ARG A 553 -8.47 -9.60 22.12
N GLY A 554 -7.81 -8.45 22.00
CA GLY A 554 -7.58 -7.54 23.13
C GLY A 554 -6.48 -7.96 24.11
N GLY A 555 -5.61 -8.90 23.73
CA GLY A 555 -4.40 -9.21 24.50
C GLY A 555 -3.38 -8.06 24.53
N GLU A 556 -2.26 -8.25 25.22
CA GLU A 556 -1.16 -7.25 25.33
C GLU A 556 -0.09 -7.41 24.24
N VAL A 557 -0.09 -8.55 23.55
CA VAL A 557 0.87 -8.91 22.50
C VAL A 557 0.14 -9.44 21.27
N PRO A 558 0.79 -9.51 20.10
CA PRO A 558 0.20 -10.12 18.92
C PRO A 558 -0.28 -11.55 19.15
N SER A 559 -1.38 -11.89 18.49
CA SER A 559 -1.91 -13.25 18.45
C SER A 559 -1.79 -13.81 17.03
N VAL A 560 -1.30 -15.03 16.89
CA VAL A 560 -1.12 -15.72 15.61
C VAL A 560 -2.01 -16.95 15.55
N ILE A 561 -2.89 -16.99 14.57
CA ILE A 561 -3.79 -18.13 14.32
C ILE A 561 -3.39 -18.72 12.97
N VAL A 562 -2.92 -19.96 12.99
CA VAL A 562 -2.53 -20.69 11.77
C VAL A 562 -3.71 -21.55 11.34
N ILE A 563 -4.06 -21.53 10.05
CA ILE A 563 -5.07 -22.40 9.47
C ILE A 563 -4.56 -22.97 8.15
N ASP A 564 -4.77 -24.27 7.96
CA ASP A 564 -4.44 -24.94 6.70
C ASP A 564 -5.49 -24.60 5.65
N THR A 565 -5.09 -24.21 4.45
CA THR A 565 -6.03 -23.91 3.35
C THR A 565 -5.71 -24.67 2.07
N ASP A 566 -6.74 -24.91 1.26
CA ASP A 566 -6.59 -25.48 -0.07
C ASP A 566 -6.06 -24.41 -1.06
N PRO A 567 -4.89 -24.63 -1.71
CA PRO A 567 -4.33 -23.67 -2.67
C PRO A 567 -5.11 -23.58 -3.99
N GLY A 568 -5.98 -24.55 -4.29
CA GLY A 568 -6.62 -24.72 -5.60
C GLY A 568 -7.80 -23.78 -5.88
N PRO A 569 -8.81 -23.68 -5.00
CA PRO A 569 -9.98 -22.85 -5.21
C PRO A 569 -9.69 -21.33 -5.24
N SER A 570 -10.51 -20.59 -5.97
CA SER A 570 -10.57 -19.12 -5.96
C SER A 570 -11.98 -18.68 -6.37
N THR A 571 -12.35 -17.43 -6.07
CA THR A 571 -13.69 -16.92 -6.41
C THR A 571 -13.90 -16.86 -7.92
N ALA A 572 -14.73 -17.78 -8.44
CA ALA A 572 -15.08 -17.88 -9.86
C ALA A 572 -15.99 -16.72 -10.35
N ALA A 573 -16.82 -16.18 -9.48
CA ALA A 573 -17.71 -15.07 -9.81
C ALA A 573 -16.94 -13.74 -9.92
N GLY A 574 -17.41 -12.85 -10.81
CA GLY A 574 -16.79 -11.55 -11.07
C GLY A 574 -15.49 -11.67 -11.88
N GLY A 575 -14.61 -10.69 -11.69
CA GLY A 575 -13.36 -10.54 -12.42
C GLY A 575 -13.52 -10.03 -13.85
N THR A 576 -12.40 -9.75 -14.49
CA THR A 576 -12.29 -9.42 -15.91
C THR A 576 -10.93 -9.90 -16.42
N TRP A 577 -10.70 -9.80 -17.72
CA TRP A 577 -9.45 -10.24 -18.33
C TRP A 577 -8.25 -9.42 -17.85
N TRP A 578 -7.12 -10.09 -17.70
CA TRP A 578 -5.83 -9.53 -17.34
C TRP A 578 -4.81 -9.96 -18.39
N GLU A 579 -4.08 -9.01 -18.95
CA GLU A 579 -3.01 -9.32 -19.88
C GLU A 579 -1.81 -9.90 -19.14
N VAL A 580 -1.70 -11.23 -19.18
CA VAL A 580 -0.53 -11.99 -18.73
C VAL A 580 0.07 -12.68 -19.93
N GLY A 581 1.35 -12.43 -20.20
CA GLY A 581 2.02 -12.98 -21.36
C GLY A 581 1.95 -14.51 -21.40
N VAL A 582 1.32 -15.06 -22.44
CA VAL A 582 1.31 -16.50 -22.74
C VAL A 582 2.34 -16.77 -23.83
N PRO A 583 3.25 -17.75 -23.68
CA PRO A 583 4.27 -18.07 -24.68
C PRO A 583 3.69 -18.29 -26.07
N GLU A 584 4.31 -17.68 -27.08
CA GLU A 584 3.91 -17.82 -28.49
C GLU A 584 4.23 -19.23 -29.04
N VAL A 585 5.29 -19.86 -28.53
CA VAL A 585 5.71 -21.22 -28.91
C VAL A 585 5.78 -22.10 -27.67
N SER A 586 5.16 -23.29 -27.74
CA SER A 586 5.25 -24.31 -26.69
C SER A 586 4.96 -25.70 -27.23
N ALA A 587 5.70 -26.70 -26.72
CA ALA A 587 5.40 -28.11 -26.97
C ALA A 587 4.08 -28.57 -26.32
N ARG A 588 3.61 -27.86 -25.29
CA ARG A 588 2.39 -28.19 -24.55
C ARG A 588 1.14 -27.70 -25.28
N ALA A 589 0.16 -28.58 -25.45
CA ALA A 589 -1.10 -28.25 -26.11
C ALA A 589 -1.92 -27.23 -25.28
N GLU A 590 -1.85 -27.32 -23.96
CA GLU A 590 -2.57 -26.43 -23.04
C GLU A 590 -2.07 -24.98 -23.15
N VAL A 591 -0.75 -24.78 -23.32
CA VAL A 591 -0.17 -23.44 -23.53
C VAL A 591 -0.59 -22.88 -24.88
N ARG A 592 -0.59 -23.68 -25.95
CA ARG A 592 -1.07 -23.23 -27.28
C ARG A 592 -2.54 -22.84 -27.24
N ALA A 593 -3.39 -23.62 -26.57
CA ALA A 593 -4.80 -23.28 -26.37
C ALA A 593 -4.99 -22.01 -25.50
N ALA A 594 -4.16 -21.82 -24.47
CA ALA A 594 -4.17 -20.58 -23.68
C ALA A 594 -3.71 -19.37 -24.51
N ARG A 595 -2.75 -19.54 -25.42
CA ARG A 595 -2.27 -18.50 -26.35
C ARG A 595 -3.37 -18.05 -27.30
N GLU A 596 -4.14 -18.97 -27.87
CA GLU A 596 -5.29 -18.63 -28.72
C GLU A 596 -6.33 -17.77 -27.97
N LYS A 597 -6.63 -18.13 -26.72
CA LYS A 597 -7.52 -17.34 -25.85
C LYS A 597 -6.94 -15.96 -25.52
N PHE A 598 -5.63 -15.89 -25.28
CA PHE A 598 -4.91 -14.65 -25.03
C PHE A 598 -5.02 -13.69 -26.21
N GLU A 599 -4.75 -14.16 -27.44
CA GLU A 599 -4.85 -13.33 -28.65
C GLU A 599 -6.28 -12.82 -28.88
N SER A 600 -7.29 -13.69 -28.76
CA SER A 600 -8.70 -13.27 -28.89
C SER A 600 -9.14 -12.27 -27.81
N ALA A 601 -8.60 -12.37 -26.60
CA ALA A 601 -8.88 -11.40 -25.54
C ALA A 601 -8.16 -10.07 -25.78
N LYS A 602 -6.93 -10.11 -26.30
CA LYS A 602 -6.11 -8.95 -26.63
C LYS A 602 -6.76 -8.05 -27.68
N GLU A 603 -7.46 -8.62 -28.65
CA GLU A 603 -8.25 -7.86 -29.64
C GLU A 603 -9.32 -6.95 -29.02
N LYS A 604 -9.75 -7.23 -27.78
CA LYS A 604 -10.75 -6.44 -27.05
C LYS A 604 -10.12 -5.27 -26.30
N GLN A 605 -8.79 -5.15 -26.27
CA GLN A 605 -8.12 -4.00 -25.69
C GLN A 605 -8.35 -2.76 -26.52
N ARG A 606 -8.56 -1.65 -25.83
CA ARG A 606 -8.42 -0.32 -26.43
C ARG A 606 -7.13 0.28 -25.94
N LEU A 607 -6.16 0.40 -26.84
CA LEU A 607 -4.83 0.93 -26.53
C LEU A 607 -4.82 2.47 -26.45
N ALA A 608 -5.78 3.11 -27.10
CA ALA A 608 -6.07 4.54 -27.02
C ALA A 608 -7.57 4.77 -27.23
N ASP A 609 -8.09 5.88 -26.69
CA ASP A 609 -9.44 6.41 -26.93
C ASP A 609 -9.44 7.50 -28.01
#